data_AF-A0A7C4IV30-F1
#
_entry.id   AF-A0A7C4IV30-F1
#
_cell.length_a   1.000
_cell.length_b   1.000
_cell.length_c   1.000
_cell.angle_alpha   90.00
_cell.angle_beta   90.00
_cell.angle_gamma   90.00
#
_symmetry.space_group_name_H-M   'P 1'
#
loop_
_entity.id
_entity.type
_entity.pdbx_description
1 polymer ?
#
loop_
_entity_poly.entity_id
_entity_poly.type
_entity_poly.pdbx_seq_one_letter_code
_entity_poly.pdbx_strand_id
1 'polypeptide(L)'
;MDISSGDISAMVFRRVVREDAAEYSFDAQMLTLFMELDGKKSLAAISKKTGLKMSTLREAASKLLKIKLIESVAEAISVVDADFMDTLKRELSLAIGPLASILIEDAVNDLGQSLNRFPTRRAAELVESLSREIQREDKRTAFKQNMVRKMREKGY
;
A
#
# COMPACT_ATOMS: atom_id res chain seq x y z
N MET A 1 14.83 -6.50 2.30
CA MET A 1 13.44 -6.96 2.50
C MET A 1 13.43 -8.45 2.24
N ASP A 2 12.98 -9.23 3.21
CA ASP A 2 12.89 -10.68 3.08
C ASP A 2 11.55 -11.05 2.43
N ILE A 3 11.59 -11.64 1.23
CA ILE A 3 10.39 -12.11 0.52
C ILE A 3 10.20 -13.63 0.64
N SER A 4 10.94 -14.26 1.56
CA SER A 4 10.89 -15.71 1.80
C SER A 4 9.60 -16.16 2.51
N SER A 5 8.91 -15.25 3.20
CA SER A 5 7.69 -15.53 3.95
C SER A 5 6.61 -14.48 3.70
N GLY A 6 5.32 -14.88 3.75
CA GLY A 6 4.17 -14.01 3.50
C GLY A 6 3.65 -13.99 2.06
N ASP A 7 2.49 -13.37 1.86
CA ASP A 7 1.91 -13.14 0.53
C ASP A 7 2.63 -12.00 -0.19
N ILE A 8 3.16 -12.29 -1.38
CA ILE A 8 3.91 -11.34 -2.22
C ILE A 8 3.07 -10.83 -3.40
N SER A 9 1.81 -11.24 -3.51
CA SER A 9 0.93 -10.97 -4.64
C SER A 9 0.78 -9.47 -4.92
N ALA A 10 0.76 -8.65 -3.87
CA ALA A 10 0.64 -7.20 -3.94
C ALA A 10 1.96 -6.45 -4.17
N MET A 11 3.11 -7.13 -4.09
CA MET A 11 4.40 -6.45 -4.21
C MET A 11 4.63 -5.94 -5.63
N VAL A 12 5.21 -4.73 -5.72
CA VAL A 12 5.59 -4.08 -6.98
C VAL A 12 7.10 -3.90 -6.99
N PHE A 13 7.75 -4.22 -8.11
CA PHE A 13 9.19 -4.01 -8.28
C PHE A 13 9.46 -3.16 -9.51
N ARG A 14 10.58 -2.42 -9.47
CA ARG A 14 11.12 -1.71 -10.64
C ARG A 14 12.52 -2.20 -10.95
N ARG A 15 12.88 -2.10 -12.23
CA ARG A 15 14.24 -2.37 -12.73
C ARG A 15 15.20 -1.29 -12.23
N VAL A 16 16.40 -1.68 -11.89
CA VAL A 16 17.54 -0.82 -11.60
C VAL A 16 18.54 -0.98 -12.74
N VAL A 17 18.69 0.05 -13.56
CA VAL A 17 19.70 0.08 -14.62
C VAL A 17 21.01 0.55 -14.00
N ARG A 18 22.04 -0.29 -14.04
CA ARG A 18 23.40 0.06 -13.61
C ARG A 18 24.30 0.08 -14.84
N GLU A 19 25.14 1.10 -14.98
CA GLU A 19 26.07 1.27 -16.11
C GLU A 19 27.24 0.26 -16.03
N ASP A 20 27.50 -0.24 -14.83
CA ASP A 20 28.49 -1.24 -14.42
C ASP A 20 27.88 -2.64 -14.33
N ALA A 21 27.11 -3.02 -15.36
CA ALA A 21 26.48 -4.33 -15.44
C ALA A 21 27.55 -5.43 -15.52
N ALA A 22 27.88 -6.02 -14.37
CA ALA A 22 28.53 -7.33 -14.33
C ALA A 22 27.70 -8.31 -15.18
N GLU A 23 28.37 -9.21 -15.91
CA GLU A 23 27.69 -10.25 -16.68
C GLU A 23 26.97 -11.21 -15.73
N TYR A 24 25.70 -10.93 -15.47
CA TYR A 24 24.84 -11.82 -14.71
C TYR A 24 24.23 -12.85 -15.66
N SER A 25 24.35 -14.13 -15.32
CA SER A 25 23.58 -15.18 -15.98
C SER A 25 22.10 -15.02 -15.58
N PHE A 26 21.25 -14.71 -16.56
CA PHE A 26 19.81 -14.71 -16.35
C PHE A 26 19.21 -16.01 -16.87
N ASP A 27 18.45 -16.69 -16.01
CA ASP A 27 17.55 -17.74 -16.49
C ASP A 27 16.33 -17.12 -17.21
N ALA A 28 15.60 -17.93 -17.99
CA ALA A 28 14.48 -17.45 -18.79
C ALA A 28 13.36 -16.81 -17.94
N GLN A 29 13.20 -17.26 -16.69
CA GLN A 29 12.17 -16.78 -15.77
C GLN A 29 12.56 -15.41 -15.19
N MET A 30 13.84 -15.23 -14.86
CA MET A 30 14.40 -13.94 -14.45
C MET A 30 14.27 -12.91 -15.57
N LEU A 31 14.61 -13.26 -16.82
CA LEU A 31 14.42 -12.35 -17.97
C LEU A 31 12.96 -11.96 -18.14
N THR A 32 12.06 -12.95 -18.11
CA THR A 32 10.63 -12.73 -18.29
C THR A 32 10.08 -11.79 -17.20
N LEU A 33 10.40 -12.06 -15.93
CA LEU A 33 10.00 -11.18 -14.83
C LEU A 33 10.62 -9.79 -15.00
N PHE A 34 11.93 -9.71 -15.21
CA PHE A 34 12.65 -8.45 -15.33
C PHE A 34 12.07 -7.54 -16.41
N MET A 35 11.71 -8.10 -17.57
CA MET A 35 11.09 -7.36 -18.69
C MET A 35 9.70 -6.81 -18.36
N GLU A 36 8.95 -7.48 -17.49
CA GLU A 36 7.60 -7.07 -17.09
C GLU A 36 7.58 -6.00 -15.98
N LEU A 37 8.68 -5.86 -15.23
CA LEU A 37 8.80 -4.90 -14.14
C LEU A 37 8.87 -3.46 -14.65
N ASP A 38 7.85 -2.68 -14.33
CA ASP A 38 7.73 -1.27 -14.68
C ASP A 38 7.56 -0.36 -13.45
N GLY A 39 7.64 -0.92 -12.24
CA GLY A 39 7.37 -0.20 -11.00
C GLY A 39 5.90 0.13 -10.76
N LYS A 40 4.98 -0.46 -11.53
CA LYS A 40 3.53 -0.25 -11.41
C LYS A 40 2.77 -1.56 -11.23
N LYS A 41 3.10 -2.59 -12.01
CA LYS A 41 2.41 -3.89 -11.93
C LYS A 41 2.83 -4.67 -10.69
N SER A 42 1.84 -5.22 -9.99
CA SER A 42 2.09 -6.18 -8.91
C SER A 42 2.49 -7.54 -9.45
N LEU A 43 3.13 -8.36 -8.62
CA LEU A 43 3.47 -9.75 -8.98
C LEU A 43 2.22 -10.55 -9.38
N ALA A 44 1.06 -10.32 -8.74
CA ALA A 44 -0.19 -10.95 -9.14
C ALA A 44 -0.62 -10.58 -10.57
N ALA A 45 -0.49 -9.30 -10.95
CA ALA A 45 -0.81 -8.85 -12.31
C ALA A 45 0.16 -9.46 -13.34
N ILE A 46 1.45 -9.54 -12.99
CA ILE A 46 2.48 -10.16 -13.84
C ILE A 46 2.21 -11.66 -14.01
N SER A 47 1.83 -12.38 -12.95
CA SER A 47 1.45 -13.79 -13.04
C SER A 47 0.26 -14.03 -13.95
N LYS A 48 -0.80 -13.22 -13.84
CA LYS A 48 -1.96 -13.31 -14.74
C LYS A 48 -1.57 -13.07 -16.20
N LYS A 49 -0.66 -12.11 -16.46
CA LYS A 49 -0.21 -11.76 -17.82
C LYS A 49 0.70 -12.83 -18.43
N THR A 50 1.65 -13.34 -17.65
CA THR A 50 2.71 -14.24 -18.13
C THR A 50 2.36 -15.71 -18.02
N GLY A 51 1.31 -16.06 -17.25
CA GLY A 51 0.98 -17.44 -16.90
C GLY A 51 1.93 -18.08 -15.88
N LEU A 52 2.93 -17.34 -15.37
CA LEU A 52 3.89 -17.85 -14.40
C LEU A 52 3.25 -18.02 -13.02
N LYS A 53 3.61 -19.10 -12.32
CA LYS A 53 3.15 -19.35 -10.94
C LYS A 53 3.80 -18.37 -9.96
N MET A 54 3.10 -18.07 -8.86
CA MET A 54 3.61 -17.23 -7.76
C MET A 54 4.94 -17.75 -7.20
N SER A 55 5.13 -19.07 -7.10
CA SER A 55 6.39 -19.67 -6.65
C SER A 55 7.56 -19.33 -7.58
N THR A 56 7.35 -19.43 -8.89
CA THR A 56 8.34 -19.07 -9.91
C THR A 56 8.68 -17.59 -9.87
N LEU A 57 7.67 -16.72 -9.76
CA LEU A 57 7.90 -15.27 -9.63
C LEU A 57 8.64 -14.92 -8.34
N ARG A 58 8.36 -15.61 -7.22
CA ARG A 58 9.09 -15.43 -5.95
C ARG A 58 10.56 -15.78 -6.09
N GLU A 59 10.85 -16.91 -6.74
CA GLU A 59 12.22 -17.37 -6.95
C GLU A 59 13.01 -16.39 -7.84
N ALA A 60 12.41 -15.99 -8.98
CA ALA A 60 13.01 -15.02 -9.89
C ALA A 60 13.23 -13.65 -9.21
N ALA A 61 12.24 -13.15 -8.46
CA ALA A 61 12.34 -11.89 -7.72
C ALA A 61 13.45 -11.95 -6.66
N SER A 62 13.57 -13.08 -5.93
CA SER A 62 14.61 -13.29 -4.92
C SER A 62 16.01 -13.23 -5.55
N LYS A 63 16.21 -13.90 -6.70
CA LYS A 63 17.47 -13.87 -7.43
C LYS A 63 17.81 -12.45 -7.89
N LEU A 64 16.86 -11.75 -8.51
CA LEU A 64 17.03 -10.38 -9.02
C LEU A 64 17.32 -9.35 -7.91
N LEU A 65 16.68 -9.50 -6.74
CA LEU A 65 16.96 -8.67 -5.56
C LEU A 65 18.37 -8.91 -5.02
N LYS A 66 18.82 -10.16 -4.97
CA LYS A 66 20.15 -10.53 -4.48
C LYS A 66 21.26 -9.89 -5.32
N ILE A 67 21.07 -9.80 -6.63
CA ILE A 67 22.00 -9.14 -7.56
C ILE A 67 21.70 -7.63 -7.75
N LYS A 68 20.75 -7.07 -7.00
CA LYS A 68 20.39 -5.64 -6.98
C LYS A 68 20.01 -5.06 -8.35
N LEU A 69 19.44 -5.89 -9.23
CA LEU A 69 18.91 -5.46 -10.53
C LEU A 69 17.44 -5.03 -10.46
N ILE A 70 16.75 -5.38 -9.37
CA ILE A 70 15.42 -4.87 -9.09
C ILE A 70 15.39 -4.36 -7.66
N GLU A 71 14.47 -3.47 -7.40
CA GLU A 71 14.14 -3.04 -6.05
C GLU A 71 12.63 -3.03 -5.86
N SER A 72 12.22 -3.31 -4.63
CA SER A 72 10.82 -3.18 -4.24
C SER A 72 10.46 -1.71 -4.38
N VAL A 73 9.48 -1.43 -5.22
CA VAL A 73 8.77 -0.17 -5.12
C VAL A 73 7.88 -0.40 -3.92
N ALA A 74 8.31 0.11 -2.76
CA ALA A 74 7.37 0.46 -1.70
C ALA A 74 6.30 1.23 -2.43
N GLU A 75 5.16 0.55 -2.59
CA GLU A 75 4.13 0.80 -3.57
C GLU A 75 4.00 2.32 -3.72
N ALA A 76 3.89 2.83 -4.96
CA ALA A 76 3.31 4.16 -5.18
C ALA A 76 1.84 4.09 -4.74
N ILE A 77 1.62 3.72 -3.49
CA ILE A 77 0.49 4.00 -2.67
C ILE A 77 0.36 5.49 -2.86
N SER A 78 -0.68 5.89 -3.59
CA SER A 78 -1.22 7.21 -3.34
C SER A 78 -1.52 7.20 -1.85
N VAL A 79 -0.66 7.85 -1.07
CA VAL A 79 -0.79 7.95 0.39
C VAL A 79 -1.78 9.08 0.62
N VAL A 80 -2.65 8.91 1.60
CA VAL A 80 -3.49 10.02 2.04
C VAL A 80 -2.58 11.18 2.45
N ASP A 81 -2.90 12.39 1.99
CA ASP A 81 -2.07 13.54 2.32
C ASP A 81 -2.27 13.99 3.78
N ALA A 82 -1.36 14.83 4.26
CA ALA A 82 -1.43 15.36 5.63
C ALA A 82 -2.75 16.10 5.90
N ASP A 83 -3.27 16.81 4.90
CA ASP A 83 -4.53 17.55 5.02
C ASP A 83 -5.75 16.63 5.22
N PHE A 84 -5.77 15.44 4.59
CA PHE A 84 -6.75 14.40 4.89
C PHE A 84 -6.59 13.87 6.31
N MET A 85 -5.37 13.56 6.76
CA MET A 85 -5.12 13.04 8.11
C MET A 85 -5.46 14.05 9.21
N ASP A 86 -5.13 15.32 8.99
CA ASP A 86 -5.48 16.43 9.89
C ASP A 86 -6.99 16.62 9.96
N THR A 87 -7.67 16.49 8.82
CA THR A 87 -9.13 16.52 8.76
C THR A 87 -9.74 15.33 9.50
N LEU A 88 -9.26 14.12 9.26
CA LEU A 88 -9.70 12.92 9.96
C LEU A 88 -9.56 13.07 11.48
N LYS A 89 -8.39 13.53 11.95
CA LYS A 89 -8.11 13.78 13.35
C LYS A 89 -9.04 14.84 13.95
N ARG A 90 -9.25 15.96 13.25
CA ARG A 90 -10.13 17.04 13.71
C ARG A 90 -11.58 16.57 13.81
N GLU A 91 -12.12 15.98 12.75
CA GLU A 91 -13.52 15.53 12.72
C GLU A 91 -13.77 14.44 13.77
N LEU A 92 -12.84 13.51 13.94
CA LEU A 92 -12.95 12.48 14.96
C LEU A 92 -12.85 13.08 16.37
N SER A 93 -11.94 14.04 16.60
CA SER A 93 -11.82 14.73 17.89
C SER A 93 -13.11 15.48 18.27
N LEU A 94 -13.84 16.02 17.30
CA LEU A 94 -15.15 16.67 17.53
C LEU A 94 -16.25 15.68 17.93
N ALA A 95 -16.07 14.40 17.63
CA ALA A 95 -17.03 13.35 17.94
C ALA A 95 -16.73 12.63 19.26
N ILE A 96 -15.46 12.35 19.55
CA ILE A 96 -15.04 11.50 20.68
C ILE A 96 -14.02 12.15 21.63
N GLY A 97 -13.52 13.35 21.30
CA GLY A 97 -12.57 14.08 22.13
C GLY A 97 -11.10 13.70 21.89
N PRO A 98 -10.20 13.98 22.86
CA PRO A 98 -8.75 13.91 22.67
C PRO A 98 -8.21 12.50 22.38
N LEU A 99 -8.99 11.44 22.69
CA LEU A 99 -8.64 10.05 22.41
C LEU A 99 -8.63 9.72 20.90
N ALA A 100 -9.12 10.61 20.04
CA ALA A 100 -9.14 10.44 18.60
C ALA A 100 -7.77 10.07 17.99
N SER A 101 -6.68 10.62 18.51
CA SER A 101 -5.34 10.32 17.98
C SER A 101 -4.97 8.85 18.18
N ILE A 102 -5.30 8.29 19.35
CA ILE A 102 -5.01 6.91 19.71
C ILE A 102 -5.87 5.97 18.86
N LEU A 103 -7.17 6.27 18.73
CA LEU A 103 -8.07 5.44 17.92
C LEU A 103 -7.71 5.43 16.43
N ILE A 104 -7.19 6.54 15.89
CA ILE A 104 -6.68 6.56 14.51
C ILE A 104 -5.46 5.67 14.37
N GLU A 105 -4.54 5.72 15.33
CA GLU A 105 -3.34 4.87 15.33
C GLU A 105 -3.70 3.39 15.43
N ASP A 106 -4.58 3.04 16.35
CA ASP A 106 -5.09 1.67 16.53
C ASP A 106 -5.79 1.17 15.26
N ALA A 107 -6.71 1.96 14.68
CA ALA A 107 -7.41 1.59 13.46
C ALA A 107 -6.45 1.42 12.26
N VAL A 108 -5.40 2.24 12.16
CA VAL A 108 -4.39 2.09 11.11
C VAL A 108 -3.56 0.81 11.31
N ASN A 109 -3.20 0.51 12.56
CA ASN A 109 -2.46 -0.69 12.93
C ASN A 109 -3.29 -1.97 12.70
N ASP A 110 -4.59 -1.95 13.02
CA ASP A 110 -5.52 -3.06 12.78
C ASP A 110 -5.69 -3.36 11.29
N LEU A 111 -5.56 -2.33 10.44
CA LEU A 111 -5.53 -2.49 8.99
C LEU A 111 -4.16 -2.96 8.47
N GLY A 112 -3.18 -3.18 9.35
CA GLY A 112 -1.82 -3.60 9.00
C GLY A 112 -1.06 -2.54 8.19
N GLN A 113 -1.35 -1.25 8.44
CA GLN A 113 -0.74 -0.13 7.76
C GLN A 113 0.03 0.75 8.75
N SER A 114 0.79 1.71 8.23
CA SER A 114 1.45 2.73 9.05
C SER A 114 0.82 4.09 8.79
N LEU A 115 0.71 4.90 9.85
CA LEU A 115 0.10 6.24 9.79
C LEU A 115 0.72 7.12 8.69
N ASN A 116 2.04 7.02 8.51
CA ASN A 116 2.81 7.81 7.56
C ASN A 116 2.73 7.31 6.10
N ARG A 117 2.11 6.15 5.87
CA ARG A 117 2.04 5.48 4.55
C ARG A 117 0.67 4.89 4.26
N PHE A 118 -0.38 5.47 4.84
CA PHE A 118 -1.72 4.93 4.74
C PHE A 118 -2.29 5.03 3.30
N PRO A 119 -2.73 3.93 2.67
CA PRO A 119 -3.22 3.94 1.29
C PRO A 119 -4.55 4.67 1.05
N THR A 120 -4.62 5.53 0.02
CA THR A 120 -5.87 6.23 -0.38
C THR A 120 -6.99 5.25 -0.70
N ARG A 121 -6.69 4.15 -1.39
CA ARG A 121 -7.68 3.08 -1.69
C ARG A 121 -8.35 2.49 -0.45
N ARG A 122 -7.72 2.62 0.73
CA ARG A 122 -8.24 2.13 2.03
C ARG A 122 -8.76 3.26 2.91
N ALA A 123 -8.77 4.51 2.44
CA ALA A 123 -9.26 5.65 3.21
C ALA A 123 -10.73 5.46 3.60
N ALA A 124 -11.55 4.89 2.70
CA ALA A 124 -12.94 4.52 3.00
C ALA A 124 -13.05 3.52 4.16
N GLU A 125 -12.18 2.51 4.17
CA GLU A 125 -12.15 1.45 5.18
C GLU A 125 -11.77 2.02 6.56
N LEU A 126 -10.78 2.91 6.60
CA LEU A 126 -10.39 3.62 7.83
C LEU A 126 -11.51 4.50 8.37
N VAL A 127 -12.17 5.29 7.51
CA VAL A 127 -13.31 6.13 7.90
C VAL A 127 -14.46 5.28 8.43
N GLU A 128 -14.77 4.16 7.78
CA GLU A 128 -15.83 3.26 8.24
C GLU A 128 -15.47 2.64 9.60
N SER A 129 -14.24 2.17 9.79
CA SER A 129 -13.75 1.64 11.07
C SER A 129 -13.95 2.67 12.20
N LEU A 130 -13.40 3.87 12.02
CA LEU A 130 -13.45 4.95 13.02
C LEU A 130 -14.87 5.43 13.31
N SER A 131 -15.77 5.35 12.33
CA SER A 131 -17.16 5.72 12.55
C SER A 131 -17.89 4.81 13.55
N ARG A 132 -17.46 3.55 13.66
CA ARG A 132 -18.06 2.58 14.60
C ARG A 132 -17.72 2.89 16.05
N GLU A 133 -16.57 3.53 16.28
CA GLU A 133 -16.13 4.01 17.60
C GLU A 133 -16.96 5.18 18.12
N ILE A 134 -17.65 5.91 17.23
CA ILE A 134 -18.47 7.06 17.63
C ILE A 134 -19.83 6.57 18.14
N GLN A 135 -20.08 6.64 19.45
CA GLN A 135 -21.34 6.18 20.05
C GLN A 135 -22.55 7.06 19.69
N ARG A 136 -22.34 8.37 19.60
CA ARG A 136 -23.38 9.35 19.30
C ARG A 136 -23.74 9.37 17.82
N GLU A 137 -24.96 9.00 17.48
CA GLU A 137 -25.40 8.83 16.08
C GLU A 137 -25.37 10.13 15.26
N ASP A 138 -25.73 11.26 15.87
CA ASP A 138 -25.64 12.59 15.28
C ASP A 138 -24.19 12.93 14.88
N LYS A 139 -23.26 12.66 15.79
CA LYS A 139 -21.82 12.86 15.58
C LYS A 139 -21.24 11.90 14.57
N ARG A 140 -21.66 10.63 14.59
CA ARG A 140 -21.23 9.59 13.64
C ARG A 140 -21.62 9.97 12.21
N THR A 141 -22.86 10.42 12.03
CA THR A 141 -23.38 10.84 10.73
C THR A 141 -22.63 12.05 10.20
N ALA A 142 -22.42 13.07 11.04
CA ALA A 142 -21.64 14.26 10.67
C ALA A 142 -20.19 13.89 10.27
N PHE A 143 -19.53 13.04 11.05
CA PHE A 143 -18.19 12.54 10.75
C PHE A 143 -18.13 11.86 9.38
N LYS A 144 -19.03 10.90 9.11
CA LYS A 144 -19.07 10.21 7.81
C LYS A 144 -19.28 11.18 6.65
N GLN A 145 -20.23 12.10 6.76
CA GLN A 145 -20.52 13.07 5.71
C GLN A 145 -19.32 14.00 5.41
N ASN A 146 -18.65 14.49 6.46
CA ASN A 146 -17.48 15.35 6.32
C ASN A 146 -16.31 14.60 5.68
N MET A 147 -16.05 13.36 6.09
CA MET A 147 -14.98 12.55 5.51
C MET A 147 -15.27 12.14 4.07
N VAL A 148 -16.50 11.76 3.73
CA VAL A 148 -16.90 11.46 2.33
C VAL A 148 -16.73 12.69 1.43
N ARG A 149 -17.08 13.88 1.92
CA ARG A 149 -16.85 15.13 1.19
C ARG A 149 -15.36 15.35 0.94
N LYS A 150 -14.53 15.19 1.97
CA LYS A 150 -13.07 15.35 1.87
C LYS A 150 -12.45 14.35 0.89
N MET A 151 -12.90 13.09 0.89
CA MET A 151 -12.44 12.08 -0.07
C MET A 151 -12.79 12.46 -1.52
N ARG A 152 -14.01 12.96 -1.76
CA ARG A 152 -14.43 13.44 -3.09
C ARG A 152 -13.61 14.64 -3.57
N GLU A 153 -13.31 15.59 -2.68
CA GLU A 153 -12.46 16.74 -2.99
C GLU A 153 -11.03 16.32 -3.38
N LYS A 154 -10.52 15.25 -2.77
CA LYS A 154 -9.17 14.73 -2.99
C LYS A 154 -9.03 13.69 -4.10
N GLY A 155 -10.15 13.11 -4.56
CA GLY A 155 -10.15 12.02 -5.53
C GLY A 155 -9.66 10.69 -4.96
N TYR A 156 -9.94 10.42 -3.68
CA TYR A 156 -9.61 9.16 -3.00
C TYR A 156 -10.69 8.10 -3.14
#